data_AF-A0AAU2A217-F1
#
_entry.id   AF-A0AAU2A217-F1
#
_cell.length_a   1.000
_cell.length_b   1.000
_cell.length_c   1.000
_cell.angle_alpha   90.00
_cell.angle_beta   90.00
_cell.angle_gamma   90.00
#
_symmetry.space_group_name_H-M   'P 1'
#
loop_
_entity.id
_entity.type
_entity.pdbx_description
1 polymer ?
#
loop_
_entity_poly.entity_id
_entity_poly.type
_entity_poly.pdbx_seq_one_letter_code
_entity_poly.pdbx_strand_id
1 'polypeptide(L)'
;MTVADLDSRLGSAELTEWMAFERLTGPLGRRRHDIQAATIAATVANANRGKGRRSKVSDFLPPYGTQRKSPQEMLAAIRGINRSMGGAEHVPGGRGED
;
A
#
# COMPACT_ATOMS: atom_id res chain seq x y z
N MET A 1 -2.87 27.31 16.29
CA MET A 1 -1.65 26.99 17.05
C MET A 1 -0.48 27.58 16.28
N THR A 2 0.33 28.44 16.89
CA THR A 2 1.46 29.10 16.22
C THR A 2 2.77 28.38 16.56
N VAL A 3 3.84 28.65 15.80
CA VAL A 3 5.18 28.10 16.08
C VAL A 3 5.70 28.61 17.43
N ALA A 4 5.46 29.88 17.77
CA ALA A 4 5.86 30.44 19.07
C ALA A 4 5.14 29.79 20.25
N ASP A 5 3.86 29.47 20.09
CA ASP A 5 3.08 28.73 21.10
C ASP A 5 3.59 27.29 21.26
N LEU A 6 3.98 26.64 20.15
CA LEU A 6 4.59 25.31 20.17
C LEU A 6 5.98 25.29 20.81
N ASP A 7 6.86 26.23 20.48
CA ASP A 7 8.23 26.32 21.02
C ASP A 7 8.23 26.62 22.54
N SER A 8 7.17 27.27 23.04
CA SER A 8 6.98 27.48 24.49
C SER A 8 6.59 26.20 25.26
N ARG A 9 6.14 25.16 24.55
CA ARG A 9 5.57 23.93 25.13
C ARG A 9 6.35 22.67 24.77
N LEU A 10 7.01 22.66 23.61
CA LEU A 10 7.79 21.57 23.05
C LEU A 10 9.17 22.10 22.67
N GLY A 11 10.21 21.32 22.94
CA GLY A 11 11.57 21.68 22.52
C GLY A 11 11.79 21.52 21.01
N SER A 12 12.81 22.19 20.47
CA SER A 12 13.19 22.10 19.05
C SER A 12 13.48 20.66 18.58
N ALA A 13 14.02 19.82 19.46
CA ALA A 13 14.24 18.39 19.21
C ALA A 13 12.90 17.66 18.98
N GLU A 14 11.92 17.88 19.85
CA GLU A 14 10.60 17.26 19.73
C GLU A 14 9.86 17.74 18.48
N LEU A 15 9.95 19.02 18.13
CA LEU A 15 9.42 19.55 16.86
C LEU A 15 10.06 18.88 15.64
N THR A 16 11.37 18.60 15.71
CA THR A 16 12.10 17.88 14.66
C THR A 16 11.65 16.42 14.55
N GLU A 17 11.41 15.76 15.69
CA GLU A 17 10.85 14.40 15.75
C GLU A 17 9.44 14.37 15.14
N TRP A 18 8.60 15.36 15.42
CA TRP A 18 7.28 15.49 14.79
C TRP A 18 7.38 15.67 13.26
N MET A 19 8.32 16.47 12.77
CA MET A 19 8.58 16.61 11.33
C MET A 19 9.04 15.29 10.69
N ALA A 20 9.90 14.54 11.37
CA ALA A 20 10.36 13.23 10.89
C ALA A 20 9.23 12.20 10.90
N PHE A 21 8.43 12.17 11.97
CA PHE A 21 7.26 11.33 12.10
C PHE A 21 6.25 11.64 10.97
N GLU A 22 5.95 12.91 10.72
CA GLU A 22 5.05 13.32 9.64
C GLU A 22 5.58 12.91 8.25
N ARG A 23 6.89 13.05 7.99
CA ARG A 23 7.49 12.58 6.73
C ARG A 23 7.35 11.07 6.54
N LEU A 24 7.43 10.29 7.61
CA LEU A 24 7.28 8.83 7.60
C LEU A 24 5.83 8.39 7.51
N THR A 25 4.93 9.01 8.28
CA THR A 25 3.55 8.57 8.43
C THR A 25 2.57 9.33 7.55
N GLY A 26 3.01 10.41 6.91
CA GLY A 26 2.17 11.46 6.35
C GLY A 26 1.49 12.32 7.42
N PRO A 27 0.66 13.30 7.01
CA PRO A 27 -0.05 14.17 7.93
C PRO A 27 -0.80 13.35 8.97
N LEU A 28 -0.72 13.78 10.24
CA LEU A 28 -1.33 13.15 11.42
C LEU A 28 -2.79 12.77 11.14
N GLY A 29 -3.04 11.51 10.74
CA GLY A 29 -4.37 11.07 10.29
C GLY A 29 -4.36 9.86 9.37
N ARG A 30 -3.22 9.51 8.78
CA ARG A 30 -3.13 8.45 7.77
C ARG A 30 -3.47 7.02 8.20
N ARG A 31 -3.77 6.73 9.46
CA ARG A 31 -3.91 5.33 9.85
C ARG A 31 -5.02 4.62 9.09
N ARG A 32 -6.19 5.25 8.80
CA ARG A 32 -7.35 4.56 8.16
C ARG A 32 -8.37 5.46 7.43
N HIS A 33 -7.99 6.60 6.84
CA HIS A 33 -8.97 7.47 6.13
C HIS A 33 -9.59 6.80 4.91
N ASP A 34 -8.82 5.95 4.23
CA ASP A 34 -9.29 5.00 3.23
C ASP A 34 -10.45 4.13 3.72
N ILE A 35 -10.44 3.68 4.97
CA ILE A 35 -11.56 2.90 5.55
C ILE A 35 -12.81 3.76 5.73
N GLN A 36 -12.66 5.01 6.17
CA GLN A 36 -13.80 5.92 6.28
C GLN A 36 -14.40 6.21 4.90
N ALA A 37 -13.55 6.52 3.91
CA ALA A 37 -13.96 6.73 2.52
C ALA A 37 -14.64 5.48 1.94
N ALA A 38 -14.05 4.29 2.15
CA ALA A 38 -14.60 3.02 1.72
C ALA A 38 -15.95 2.69 2.40
N THR A 39 -16.12 3.07 3.67
CA THR A 39 -17.38 2.91 4.40
C THR A 39 -18.48 3.79 3.80
N ILE A 40 -18.16 5.04 3.51
CA ILE A 40 -19.09 5.97 2.85
C ILE A 40 -19.45 5.44 1.46
N ALA A 41 -18.45 5.05 0.65
CA ALA A 41 -18.65 4.51 -0.68
C ALA A 41 -19.53 3.24 -0.67
N ALA A 42 -19.28 2.30 0.23
CA ALA A 42 -20.09 1.10 0.39
C ALA A 42 -21.53 1.42 0.82
N THR A 43 -21.72 2.44 1.65
CA THR A 43 -23.06 2.90 2.07
C THR A 43 -23.83 3.45 0.87
N VAL A 44 -23.22 4.38 0.12
CA VAL A 44 -23.83 4.99 -1.07
C VAL A 44 -24.13 3.93 -2.14
N ALA A 45 -23.19 3.03 -2.42
CA ALA A 45 -23.37 1.97 -3.41
C ALA A 45 -24.52 1.02 -3.04
N ASN A 46 -24.63 0.65 -1.76
CA ASN A 46 -25.70 -0.24 -1.30
C ASN A 46 -27.07 0.45 -1.23
N ALA A 47 -27.10 1.74 -0.94
CA ALA A 47 -28.34 2.53 -0.93
C ALA A 47 -28.94 2.67 -2.35
N ASN A 48 -28.09 2.75 -3.38
CA ASN A 48 -28.50 2.92 -4.78
C ASN A 48 -28.55 1.60 -5.56
N ARG A 49 -28.43 0.45 -4.89
CA ARG A 49 -28.30 -0.87 -5.52
C ARG A 49 -29.67 -1.48 -5.85
N GLY A 50 -29.76 -2.17 -6.99
CA GLY A 50 -30.88 -3.05 -7.34
C GLY A 50 -30.82 -4.44 -6.68
N LYS A 51 -31.47 -5.45 -7.27
CA LYS A 51 -31.30 -6.85 -6.83
C LYS A 51 -29.91 -7.35 -7.22
N GLY A 52 -29.19 -7.99 -6.29
CA GLY A 52 -27.83 -8.49 -6.53
C GLY A 52 -26.94 -8.48 -5.28
N ARG A 53 -25.63 -8.74 -5.47
CA ARG A 53 -24.65 -8.77 -4.37
C ARG A 53 -24.56 -7.40 -3.68
N ARG A 54 -24.48 -7.39 -2.34
CA ARG A 54 -24.15 -6.18 -1.58
C ARG A 54 -22.65 -5.91 -1.67
N SER A 55 -22.26 -4.67 -1.89
CA SER A 55 -20.86 -4.26 -1.86
C SER A 55 -20.37 -4.20 -0.41
N LYS A 56 -19.19 -4.73 -0.15
CA LYS A 56 -18.51 -4.69 1.15
C LYS A 56 -17.54 -3.52 1.19
N VAL A 57 -17.20 -3.05 2.38
CA VAL A 57 -16.16 -2.00 2.56
C VAL A 57 -14.83 -2.42 1.90
N SER A 58 -14.46 -3.70 2.00
CA SER A 58 -13.25 -4.26 1.37
C SER A 58 -13.22 -4.14 -0.15
N ASP A 59 -14.38 -4.01 -0.81
CA ASP A 59 -14.45 -3.83 -2.27
C ASP A 59 -13.96 -2.43 -2.70
N PHE A 60 -13.88 -1.47 -1.76
CA PHE A 60 -13.46 -0.09 -1.98
C PHE A 60 -12.12 0.26 -1.32
N LEU A 61 -11.42 -0.73 -0.77
CA LEU A 61 -10.10 -0.56 -0.19
C LEU A 61 -9.02 -1.07 -1.14
N PRO A 62 -7.88 -0.37 -1.28
CA PRO A 62 -6.70 -0.95 -1.89
C PRO A 62 -6.29 -2.24 -1.16
N PRO A 63 -5.77 -3.25 -1.87
CA PRO A 63 -5.25 -4.46 -1.24
C PRO A 63 -3.94 -4.15 -0.52
N TYR A 64 -4.04 -3.67 0.72
CA TYR A 64 -2.87 -3.44 1.57
C TYR A 64 -2.27 -4.77 2.00
N GLY A 65 -0.96 -4.95 1.77
CA GLY A 65 -0.27 -6.16 2.17
C GLY A 65 -0.71 -7.39 1.37
N THR A 66 -0.86 -7.25 0.05
CA THR A 66 -0.99 -8.40 -0.86
C THR A 66 -0.08 -9.54 -0.41
N GLN A 67 -0.62 -10.76 -0.43
CA GLN A 67 0.10 -11.97 -0.07
C GLN A 67 1.52 -11.90 -0.62
N ARG A 68 2.52 -12.10 0.25
CA ARG A 68 3.90 -12.27 -0.20
C ARG A 68 3.86 -13.39 -1.23
N LYS A 69 4.14 -13.06 -2.49
CA LYS A 69 4.35 -14.06 -3.54
C LYS A 69 5.36 -15.06 -3.00
N SER A 70 5.08 -16.34 -3.19
CA SER A 70 6.06 -17.39 -2.94
C SER A 70 7.33 -17.12 -3.75
N PRO A 71 8.51 -17.60 -3.31
CA PRO A 71 9.74 -17.50 -4.10
C PRO A 71 9.56 -17.97 -5.55
N GLN A 72 8.74 -19.02 -5.75
CA GLN A 72 8.44 -19.57 -7.07
C GLN A 72 7.62 -18.60 -7.93
N GLU A 73 6.57 -17.98 -7.38
CA GLU A 73 5.77 -16.98 -8.10
C GLU A 73 6.57 -15.72 -8.42
N MET A 74 7.49 -15.31 -7.53
CA MET A 74 8.41 -14.20 -7.79
C MET A 74 9.37 -14.54 -8.92
N LEU A 75 9.98 -15.72 -8.90
CA LEU A 75 10.87 -16.18 -9.95
C LEU A 75 10.16 -16.28 -11.31
N ALA A 76 8.94 -16.84 -11.34
CA ALA A 76 8.14 -16.93 -12.56
C ALA A 76 7.83 -15.55 -13.14
N ALA A 77 7.47 -14.57 -12.29
CA ALA A 77 7.23 -13.20 -12.72
C ALA A 77 8.51 -12.55 -13.28
N ILE A 78 9.65 -12.74 -12.61
CA ILE A 78 10.96 -12.22 -13.07
C ILE A 78 11.34 -12.84 -14.41
N ARG A 79 11.15 -14.14 -14.61
CA ARG A 79 11.40 -14.84 -15.88
C ARG A 79 10.52 -14.31 -17.01
N GLY A 80 9.25 -14.02 -16.73
CA GLY A 80 8.34 -13.39 -17.70
C GLY A 80 8.85 -12.03 -18.16
N ILE A 81 9.25 -11.19 -17.19
CA ILE A 81 9.79 -9.85 -17.46
C ILE A 81 11.12 -9.95 -18.22
N ASN A 82 12.04 -10.82 -17.80
CA ASN A 82 13.33 -11.03 -18.44
C ASN A 82 13.17 -11.41 -19.92
N ARG A 83 12.28 -12.36 -20.23
CA ARG A 83 11.97 -12.73 -21.63
C ARG A 83 11.35 -11.59 -22.43
N SER A 84 10.41 -10.83 -21.86
CA SER A 84 9.81 -9.68 -22.56
C SER A 84 10.82 -8.59 -22.90
N MET A 85 11.93 -8.51 -22.15
CA MET A 85 13.04 -7.59 -22.39
C MET A 85 14.17 -8.22 -23.23
N GLY A 86 13.96 -9.43 -23.77
CA GLY A 86 14.95 -10.12 -24.61
C GLY A 86 16.14 -10.71 -23.84
N GLY A 87 16.03 -10.85 -22.52
CA GLY A 87 17.05 -11.49 -21.69
C GLY A 87 17.06 -13.01 -21.82
N ALA A 88 18.21 -13.61 -21.50
CA ALA A 88 18.39 -15.05 -21.37
C ALA A 88 18.86 -15.39 -19.94
N GLU A 89 18.33 -16.48 -19.38
CA GLU A 89 18.71 -16.97 -18.05
C GLU A 89 19.96 -17.85 -18.17
N HIS A 90 21.02 -17.51 -17.43
CA HIS A 90 22.21 -18.34 -17.35
C HIS A 90 22.19 -19.07 -16.01
N VAL A 91 21.86 -20.37 -16.04
CA VAL A 91 21.90 -21.22 -14.84
C VAL A 91 23.28 -21.87 -14.78
N PRO A 92 24.16 -21.53 -13.81
CA PRO A 92 25.46 -22.16 -13.71
C PRO A 92 25.25 -23.59 -13.18
N GLY A 93 25.40 -24.59 -14.06
CA GLY A 93 25.55 -26.01 -13.66
C GLY A 93 24.38 -26.97 -13.84
N GLY A 94 23.39 -26.69 -14.70
CA GLY A 94 22.27 -27.60 -14.97
C GLY A 94 22.10 -27.93 -16.46
N ARG A 95 22.23 -29.22 -16.80
CA ARG A 95 22.04 -29.85 -18.11
C ARG A 95 20.80 -29.29 -18.83
N GLY A 96 20.97 -28.86 -20.08
CA GLY A 96 19.84 -28.54 -20.96
C GLY A 96 18.96 -29.77 -21.12
N GLU A 97 17.66 -29.59 -20.94
CA GLU A 97 16.65 -30.58 -21.34
C GLU A 97 16.13 -30.17 -22.72
N ASP A 98 16.23 -31.13 -23.64
CA ASP A 98 15.55 -31.16 -24.95
C ASP A 98 14.02 -31.18 -24.80
#